data_AF-A0A1A9B226-F1
#
_entry.id   AF-A0A1A9B226-F1
#
_cell.length_a   1.000
_cell.length_b   1.000
_cell.length_c   1.000
_cell.angle_alpha   90.00
_cell.angle_beta   90.00
_cell.angle_gamma   90.00
#
_symmetry.space_group_name_H-M   'P 1'
#
loop_
_entity.id
_entity.type
_entity.pdbx_description
1 polymer ?
#
loop_
_entity_poly.entity_id
_entity_poly.type
_entity_poly.pdbx_seq_one_letter_code
_entity_poly.pdbx_strand_id
1 'polypeptide(L)' 'MTVASDYRLDVVTDPDPDVPQAVLYFTAAGVDPACRQAQRLLAAVGGPADRYGELYAGDEVDRAVHVDTIHLPA' A
#
# COMPACT_ATOMS: atom_id res chain seq x y z
N MET A 1 22.99 -4.14 8.17
CA MET A 1 22.56 -3.11 7.21
C MET A 1 21.22 -3.59 6.68
N THR A 2 20.12 -2.97 7.08
CA THR A 2 18.79 -3.36 6.57
C THR A 2 18.65 -2.75 5.18
N VAL A 3 18.60 -3.58 4.15
CA VAL A 3 18.39 -3.11 2.77
C VAL A 3 16.95 -2.64 2.67
N ALA A 4 16.72 -1.44 2.11
CA ALA A 4 15.37 -0.96 1.86
C ALA A 4 14.76 -1.76 0.70
N SER A 5 13.51 -2.17 0.85
CA SER A 5 12.73 -2.88 -0.17
C SER A 5 11.72 -1.92 -0.81
N ASP A 6 11.39 -2.18 -2.07
CA ASP A 6 10.35 -1.47 -2.79
C ASP A 6 8.96 -1.99 -2.41
N TYR A 7 8.01 -1.07 -2.26
CA TYR A 7 6.63 -1.35 -1.95
C TYR A 7 5.69 -0.57 -2.87
N ARG A 8 4.53 -1.16 -3.15
CA ARG A 8 3.42 -0.55 -3.88
C ARG A 8 2.17 -0.57 -3.01
N LEU A 9 1.46 0.54 -2.93
CA LEU A 9 0.17 0.66 -2.28
C LEU A 9 -0.88 1.00 -3.33
N ASP A 10 -1.85 0.12 -3.50
CA ASP A 10 -3.01 0.33 -4.35
C ASP A 10 -4.15 0.81 -3.46
N VAL A 11 -4.61 2.05 -3.64
CA VAL A 11 -5.76 2.60 -2.91
C VAL A 11 -7.03 2.23 -3.65
N VAL A 12 -7.86 1.44 -3.00
CA VAL A 12 -9.05 0.81 -3.55
C VAL A 12 -10.30 1.40 -2.91
N THR A 13 -11.38 1.52 -3.69
CA THR A 13 -12.71 2.00 -3.27
C THR A 13 -13.80 1.16 -3.93
N ASP A 14 -14.96 1.01 -3.27
CA ASP A 14 -16.15 0.40 -3.88
C ASP A 14 -16.62 1.26 -5.09
N PRO A 15 -17.12 0.67 -6.20
CA PRO A 15 -17.46 -0.76 -6.40
C PRO A 15 -16.44 -1.61 -7.15
N ASP A 16 -15.33 -1.03 -7.61
CA ASP A 16 -14.40 -1.74 -8.50
C ASP A 16 -13.03 -1.93 -7.82
N PRO A 17 -12.80 -3.06 -7.14
CA PRO A 17 -11.53 -3.32 -6.49
C PRO A 17 -10.37 -3.59 -7.46
N ASP A 18 -10.68 -3.90 -8.72
CA ASP A 18 -9.67 -4.19 -9.75
C ASP A 18 -9.10 -2.90 -10.38
N VAL A 19 -9.75 -1.74 -10.14
CA VAL A 19 -9.32 -0.43 -10.64
C VAL A 19 -9.00 0.49 -9.46
N PRO A 20 -7.73 0.48 -8.98
CA PRO A 20 -7.35 1.33 -7.85
C PRO A 20 -7.52 2.82 -8.19
N GLN A 21 -8.08 3.58 -7.25
CA GLN A 21 -8.20 5.03 -7.30
C GLN A 21 -6.82 5.70 -7.42
N ALA A 22 -5.82 5.15 -6.73
CA ALA A 22 -4.44 5.62 -6.78
C ALA A 22 -3.47 4.46 -6.58
N VAL A 23 -2.30 4.54 -7.22
CA VAL A 23 -1.19 3.60 -7.02
C VAL A 23 0.03 4.40 -6.57
N LEU A 24 0.61 4.03 -5.44
CA LEU A 24 1.72 4.73 -4.81
C LEU A 24 2.92 3.79 -4.63
N TYR A 25 4.10 4.23 -5.03
CA TYR A 25 5.35 3.46 -4.86
C TYR A 25 6.23 4.13 -3.81
N PHE A 26 6.82 3.34 -2.92
CA PHE A 26 7.72 3.85 -1.89
C PHE A 26 8.70 2.77 -1.40
N THR A 27 9.80 3.18 -0.78
CA THR A 27 10.77 2.26 -0.18
C THR A 27 10.60 2.21 1.34
N ALA A 28 10.80 1.04 1.95
CA ALA A 28 10.82 0.92 3.41
C ALA A 28 11.85 -0.13 3.87
N ALA A 29 12.30 -0.03 5.12
CA ALA A 29 13.30 -0.93 5.70
C ALA A 29 12.77 -2.35 6.01
N GLY A 30 11.52 -2.66 5.65
CA GLY A 30 10.84 -3.92 5.94
C GLY A 30 9.33 -3.72 6.06
N VAL A 31 8.62 -4.81 6.37
CA VAL A 31 7.15 -4.85 6.38
C VAL A 31 6.55 -3.91 7.43
N ASP A 32 6.99 -3.94 8.69
CA ASP A 32 6.38 -3.08 9.72
C ASP A 32 6.52 -1.58 9.42
N PRO A 33 7.71 -1.06 9.03
CA PRO A 33 7.83 0.31 8.54
C PRO A 33 6.97 0.58 7.30
N ALA A 34 6.82 -0.41 6.40
CA ALA A 34 6.01 -0.26 5.19
C ALA A 34 4.52 -0.11 5.53
N CYS A 35 3.96 -0.93 6.41
CA CYS A 35 2.56 -0.83 6.81
C CYS A 35 2.25 0.54 7.46
N ARG A 36 3.15 1.04 8.32
CA ARG A 36 2.97 2.38 8.92
C ARG A 36 3.03 3.50 7.89
N GLN A 37 3.93 3.39 6.91
CA GLN A 37 4.02 4.37 5.83
C GLN A 37 2.78 4.29 4.93
N ALA A 38 2.31 3.09 4.61
CA ALA A 38 1.11 2.85 3.83
C ALA A 38 -0.14 3.45 4.49
N GLN A 39 -0.30 3.33 5.82
CA GLN A 39 -1.39 3.98 6.55
C GLN A 39 -1.37 5.51 6.39
N ARG A 40 -0.18 6.13 6.47
CA ARG A 40 -0.04 7.59 6.28
C ARG A 40 -0.36 8.01 4.86
N LEU A 41 0.07 7.23 3.88
CA LEU A 41 -0.21 7.47 2.47
C LEU A 41 -1.71 7.32 2.17
N LEU A 42 -2.35 6.25 2.65
CA LEU A 42 -3.80 6.04 2.52
C LEU A 42 -4.61 7.18 3.15
N ALA A 43 -4.20 7.67 4.32
CA ALA A 43 -4.84 8.79 4.98
C ALA A 43 -4.70 10.10 4.20
N ALA A 44 -3.57 10.29 3.51
CA ALA A 44 -3.31 11.44 2.67
C ALA A 44 -4.07 11.41 1.33
N VAL A 45 -4.43 10.23 0.83
CA VAL A 45 -5.31 10.10 -0.33
C VAL A 45 -6.72 10.50 0.10
N GLY A 46 -7.20 11.62 -0.41
CA GLY A 46 -8.59 12.03 -0.29
C GLY A 46 -9.50 11.12 -1.11
N GLY A 47 -10.74 10.94 -0.68
CA GLY A 47 -11.68 10.09 -1.40
C GLY A 47 -12.80 9.57 -0.50
N PRO A 48 -13.53 8.57 -1.00
CA PRO A 48 -14.56 7.86 -0.24
C PRO A 48 -14.08 7.33 1.11
N ALA A 49 -15.01 7.18 2.05
CA ALA A 49 -14.71 6.75 3.42
C ALA A 49 -14.43 5.24 3.54
N ASP A 50 -14.92 4.46 2.58
CA ASP A 50 -14.73 3.02 2.43
C ASP A 50 -13.38 2.65 1.79
N ARG A 51 -12.53 3.64 1.49
CA ARG A 51 -11.22 3.37 0.89
C ARG A 51 -10.32 2.55 1.81
N TYR A 52 -9.59 1.63 1.21
CA TYR A 52 -8.55 0.84 1.85
C TYR A 52 -7.34 0.74 0.93
N GLY A 53 -6.22 0.24 1.45
CA GLY A 53 -4.98 0.10 0.69
C GLY A 53 -4.52 -1.35 0.60
N GLU A 54 -4.33 -1.88 -0.60
CA GLU A 54 -3.66 -3.17 -0.79
C GLU A 54 -2.15 -2.94 -0.90
N LEU A 55 -1.39 -3.46 0.05
CA LEU A 55 0.05 -3.31 0.12
C LEU A 55 0.75 -4.49 -0.54
N TYR A 56 1.69 -4.19 -1.42
CA TYR A 56 2.55 -5.15 -2.09
C TYR A 56 4.01 -4.83 -1.85
N ALA A 57 4.84 -5.87 -1.73
CA ALA A 57 6.30 -5.76 -1.77
C ALA A 57 6.80 -6.15 -3.16
N GLY A 58 7.71 -5.37 -3.72
CA GLY A 58 8.45 -5.77 -4.91
C GLY A 58 9.43 -6.88 -4.57
N ASP A 59 9.47 -7.93 -5.37
CA ASP A 59 10.52 -8.93 -5.34
C ASP A 59 11.63 -8.63 -6.38
N GLU A 60 12.77 -9.32 -6.25
CA GLU A 60 13.91 -9.17 -7.16
C GLU A 60 13.61 -9.59 -8.61
N VAL A 61 12.41 -10.15 -8.87
CA VAL A 61 11.96 -10.71 -10.16
C VAL A 61 10.80 -9.88 -10.74
N ASP A 62 10.70 -8.61 -10.33
CA ASP A 62 9.72 -7.64 -10.85
C ASP A 62 8.25 -8.06 -10.58
N ARG A 63 8.01 -8.90 -9.57
CA ARG A 63 6.67 -9.27 -9.11
C ARG A 63 6.33 -8.54 -7.82
N ALA A 64 5.11 -8.04 -7.77
CA ALA A 64 4.50 -7.52 -6.55
C ALA A 64 3.85 -8.69 -5.79
N VAL A 65 4.35 -8.98 -4.59
CA VAL A 65 3.76 -9.96 -3.67
C VAL A 65 2.85 -9.23 -2.70
N HIS A 66 1.59 -9.69 -2.56
CA HIS A 66 0.66 -9.12 -1.59
C HIS A 66 1.18 -9.31 -0.16
N VAL A 67 1.13 -8.24 0.63
CA VAL A 67 1.65 -8.18 1.99
C VAL A 67 0.51 -8.08 3.01
N ASP A 68 -0.37 -7.09 2.85
CA ASP A 68 -1.43 -6.79 3.81
C ASP A 68 -2.50 -5.87 3.20
N THR A 69 -3.66 -5.83 3.85
CA THR A 69 -4.75 -4.90 3.54
C THR A 69 -4.85 -3.82 4.63
N ILE A 70 -4.45 -2.61 4.27
CA ILE A 70 -4.34 -1.45 5.14
C ILE A 70 -5.68 -0.73 5.23
N HIS A 71 -6.21 -0.66 6.44
CA HIS A 71 -7.40 0.10 6.76
C HIS A 71 -7.03 1.40 7.47
N LEU A 72 -7.82 2.45 7.24
CA LEU A 72 -7.78 3.61 8.11
C LEU A 72 -8.30 3.22 9.51
N PRO A 73 -7.69 3.72 10.59
CA PRO A 73 -8.22 3.50 11.92
C PRO A 73 -9.65 4.06 12.00
N ALA A 74 -10.53 3.31 12.66
CA ALA A 74 -11.91 3.70 12.93
C ALA A 74 -12.00 4.92 13.86
#